data_AF-A0A9D8DCA4-F1
#
_entry.id   AF-A0A9D8DCA4-F1
#
_cell.length_a   1.000
_cell.length_b   1.000
_cell.length_c   1.000
_cell.angle_alpha   90.00
_cell.angle_beta   90.00
_cell.angle_gamma   90.00
#
_symmetry.space_group_name_H-M   'P 1'
#
loop_
_entity.id
_entity.type
_entity.pdbx_description
1 polymer ?
#
loop_
_entity_poly.entity_id
_entity_poly.type
_entity_poly.pdbx_seq_one_letter_code
_entity_poly.pdbx_strand_id
1 'polypeptide(L)'
;MLAADEGTRAMPLKLIAGPANSGRAGAILEGFRAKLNRDPVLVVPTLDDCDRFELELCAGLGGVVGGSVGTFAHLFEQVATAVGAAVPALLSPGQRVRVAREAAQRAELVLLARSRERPGFAPAAEALIDELKAVGLDPDDFAERAEQVGEYEVELARIFSSYEQVRDELGRGDAHTVARGAVAGLRANGEAWRGRPVFLYGFDDLTGEQLELVAELAAVAGVTVALTYEDRDAVAARARLREQLRDLGAEEAPPREADPANTEEPLLFEIERRFMQPPSEPLQAGPALTMLEAAGELAEAEAIGESVARLLAGGVAPDEIAIVLRQPAAQARLYGRVLGELGIPVAVEARLPMAQTSTGRGLASLLRAAFEPGGAEDLLAYLRTPGLEAPSRVDRLEADVRRGRLRGAEEAAEAWLERDGGTDLRELAELRGAGSGPKLLEACAYQARRVAERAMWDRQGELPGPERALELRAGGAAERALGELADLGLEASP
;
A
#
# COMPACT_ATOMS: atom_id res chain seq x y z
N MET A 1 55.62 -4.53 20.12
CA MET A 1 55.78 -4.00 18.75
C MET A 1 54.57 -4.51 17.97
N LEU A 2 53.52 -3.69 18.00
CA LEU A 2 52.22 -3.97 17.38
C LEU A 2 52.40 -3.86 15.87
N ALA A 3 52.28 -4.98 15.17
CA ALA A 3 52.13 -4.95 13.72
C ALA A 3 50.68 -4.54 13.43
N ALA A 4 50.51 -3.25 13.16
CA ALA A 4 49.37 -2.74 12.44
C ALA A 4 49.51 -3.21 10.99
N ASP A 5 48.70 -4.19 10.59
CA ASP A 5 48.34 -4.44 9.19
C ASP A 5 47.09 -5.32 9.11
N GLU A 6 45.92 -4.71 9.22
CA GLU A 6 44.71 -5.23 8.56
C GLU A 6 44.02 -4.01 7.94
N GLY A 7 44.44 -3.70 6.72
CA GLY A 7 43.72 -2.79 5.84
C GLY A 7 42.26 -3.23 5.69
N THR A 8 41.39 -2.23 5.72
CA THR A 8 39.93 -2.25 5.48
C THR A 8 39.55 -3.24 4.38
N ARG A 9 39.29 -4.50 4.74
CA ARG A 9 38.72 -5.49 3.82
C ARG A 9 37.23 -5.18 3.77
N ALA A 10 36.75 -4.65 2.65
CA ALA A 10 35.33 -4.49 2.36
C ALA A 10 34.59 -5.76 2.82
N MET A 11 33.59 -5.62 3.68
CA MET A 11 32.81 -6.75 4.15
C MET A 11 31.96 -7.22 2.96
N PRO A 12 32.02 -8.50 2.56
CA PRO A 12 31.52 -8.89 1.24
C PRO A 12 29.99 -8.86 1.22
N LEU A 13 29.44 -8.04 0.33
CA LEU A 13 28.10 -8.22 -0.21
C LEU A 13 28.07 -9.61 -0.85
N LYS A 14 27.25 -10.52 -0.34
CA LYS A 14 27.15 -11.89 -0.84
C LYS A 14 25.88 -12.05 -1.65
N LEU A 15 25.98 -12.65 -2.83
CA LEU A 15 24.82 -12.97 -3.67
C LEU A 15 24.60 -14.49 -3.74
N ILE A 16 23.39 -14.94 -3.40
CA ILE A 16 22.92 -16.32 -3.57
C ILE A 16 21.91 -16.33 -4.71
N ALA A 17 22.30 -16.85 -5.87
CA ALA A 17 21.42 -17.00 -7.02
C ALA A 17 20.91 -18.45 -7.15
N GLY A 18 19.70 -18.61 -7.67
CA GLY A 18 19.13 -19.90 -8.07
C GLY A 18 17.67 -19.76 -8.52
N PRO A 19 17.10 -20.77 -9.21
CA PRO A 19 15.70 -20.80 -9.61
C PRO A 19 14.76 -21.15 -8.46
N ALA A 20 13.44 -21.06 -8.65
CA ALA A 20 12.49 -21.59 -7.67
C ALA A 20 12.86 -23.02 -7.23
N ASN A 21 12.55 -23.37 -5.98
CA ASN A 21 12.89 -24.68 -5.39
C ASN A 21 14.40 -24.97 -5.22
N SER A 22 15.29 -23.97 -5.19
CA SER A 22 16.74 -24.18 -4.92
C SER A 22 17.19 -24.00 -3.47
N GLY A 23 16.23 -23.89 -2.53
CA GLY A 23 16.52 -23.77 -1.10
C GLY A 23 17.12 -22.43 -0.66
N ARG A 24 16.95 -21.36 -1.44
CA ARG A 24 17.45 -20.00 -1.10
C ARG A 24 16.89 -19.48 0.21
N ALA A 25 15.58 -19.63 0.44
CA ALA A 25 14.93 -19.20 1.67
C ALA A 25 15.58 -19.87 2.90
N GLY A 26 15.73 -21.20 2.85
CA GLY A 26 16.43 -21.96 3.90
C GLY A 26 17.85 -21.46 4.15
N ALA A 27 18.63 -21.20 3.08
CA ALA A 27 19.99 -20.68 3.22
C ALA A 27 20.04 -19.29 3.88
N ILE A 28 19.08 -18.41 3.60
CA ILE A 28 18.94 -17.11 4.26
C ILE A 28 18.58 -17.28 5.73
N LEU A 29 17.62 -18.14 6.05
CA LEU A 29 17.16 -18.35 7.42
C LEU A 29 18.21 -19.03 8.30
N GLU A 30 18.96 -19.98 7.76
CA GLU A 30 20.12 -20.57 8.43
C GLU A 30 21.19 -19.50 8.72
N GLY A 31 21.50 -18.66 7.73
CA GLY A 31 22.42 -17.53 7.89
C GLY A 31 21.97 -16.54 8.96
N PHE A 32 20.69 -16.19 8.95
CA PHE A 32 20.06 -15.31 9.94
C PHE A 32 20.14 -15.90 11.35
N ARG A 33 19.72 -17.16 11.53
CA ARG A 33 19.76 -17.88 12.82
C ARG A 33 21.19 -17.99 13.38
N ALA A 34 22.17 -18.24 12.52
CA ALA A 34 23.59 -18.31 12.91
C ALA A 34 24.17 -16.97 13.40
N LYS A 35 23.45 -15.86 13.21
CA LYS A 35 23.90 -14.51 13.52
C LYS A 35 23.02 -13.77 14.55
N LEU A 36 22.09 -14.46 15.21
CA LEU A 36 21.21 -13.86 16.23
C LEU A 36 21.96 -13.14 17.37
N ASN A 37 23.17 -13.58 17.70
CA ASN A 37 24.01 -12.89 18.69
C ASN A 37 24.54 -11.52 18.21
N ARG A 38 24.27 -11.15 16.96
CA ARG A 38 24.69 -9.89 16.31
C ARG A 38 23.51 -9.04 15.87
N ASP A 39 22.30 -9.37 16.34
CA ASP A 39 21.08 -8.62 16.02
C ASP A 39 20.88 -8.39 14.50
N PRO A 40 20.75 -9.48 13.71
CA PRO A 40 20.63 -9.40 12.26
C PRO A 40 19.23 -8.92 11.84
N VAL A 41 19.16 -8.35 10.64
CA VAL A 41 17.92 -7.87 10.02
C VAL A 41 17.63 -8.70 8.77
N LEU A 42 16.45 -9.31 8.70
CA LEU A 42 15.93 -9.92 7.47
C LEU A 42 14.95 -8.96 6.81
N VAL A 43 15.28 -8.54 5.59
CA VAL A 43 14.49 -7.63 4.77
C VAL A 43 13.74 -8.42 3.71
N VAL A 44 12.43 -8.23 3.66
CA VAL A 44 11.51 -8.87 2.71
C VAL A 44 10.57 -7.84 2.06
N PRO A 45 9.91 -8.15 0.93
CA PRO A 45 9.22 -7.14 0.14
C PRO A 45 7.96 -6.58 0.82
N THR A 46 7.19 -7.44 1.49
CA THR A 46 5.86 -7.08 2.04
C THR A 46 5.75 -7.36 3.54
N LEU A 47 4.73 -6.80 4.18
CA LEU A 47 4.43 -7.13 5.58
C LEU A 47 3.92 -8.57 5.74
N ASP A 48 3.18 -9.09 4.77
CA ASP A 48 2.73 -10.50 4.80
C ASP A 48 3.93 -11.46 4.70
N ASP A 49 4.97 -11.09 3.94
CA ASP A 49 6.24 -11.81 3.97
C ASP A 49 6.89 -11.75 5.36
N CYS A 50 6.83 -10.60 6.04
CA CYS A 50 7.38 -10.47 7.39
C CYS A 50 6.69 -11.45 8.34
N ASP A 51 5.36 -11.43 8.39
CA ASP A 51 4.55 -12.32 9.24
C ASP A 51 4.86 -13.79 8.93
N ARG A 52 4.93 -14.16 7.66
CA ARG A 52 5.28 -15.52 7.22
C ARG A 52 6.67 -15.95 7.70
N PHE A 53 7.69 -15.10 7.50
CA PHE A 53 9.05 -15.43 7.90
C PHE A 53 9.23 -15.45 9.42
N GLU A 54 8.52 -14.60 10.17
CA GLU A 54 8.49 -14.65 11.63
C GLU A 54 7.88 -15.97 12.14
N LEU A 55 6.78 -16.41 11.55
CA LEU A 55 6.18 -17.72 11.85
C LEU A 55 7.15 -18.87 11.55
N GLU A 56 7.80 -18.87 10.39
CA GLU A 56 8.78 -19.90 10.01
C GLU A 56 10.01 -19.92 10.93
N LEU A 57 10.48 -18.73 11.36
CA LEU A 57 11.57 -18.61 12.33
C LEU A 57 11.20 -19.22 13.68
N CYS A 58 9.97 -19.01 14.14
CA CYS A 58 9.47 -19.50 15.43
C CYS A 58 9.10 -21.00 15.43
N ALA A 59 8.73 -21.57 14.28
CA ALA A 59 8.26 -22.95 14.16
C ALA A 59 9.29 -24.01 14.61
N GLY A 60 10.60 -23.72 14.50
CA GLY A 60 11.67 -24.70 14.77
C GLY A 60 12.42 -24.55 16.10
N LEU A 61 12.34 -23.41 16.78
CA LEU A 61 13.22 -23.05 17.91
C LEU A 61 12.48 -22.58 19.17
N GLY A 62 11.14 -22.44 19.11
CA GLY A 62 10.42 -21.60 20.07
C GLY A 62 10.64 -20.12 19.74
N GLY A 63 10.36 -19.22 20.70
CA GLY A 63 10.55 -17.78 20.48
C GLY A 63 12.01 -17.43 20.14
N VAL A 64 12.20 -16.76 19.00
CA VAL A 64 13.51 -16.28 18.55
C VAL A 64 13.74 -14.86 19.09
N VAL A 65 14.89 -14.59 19.68
CA VAL A 65 15.28 -13.27 20.21
C VAL A 65 16.64 -12.87 19.64
N GLY A 66 16.82 -11.58 19.40
CA GLY A 66 18.07 -11.02 18.89
C GLY A 66 18.12 -10.96 17.37
N GLY A 67 17.02 -10.60 16.72
CA GLY A 67 16.96 -10.28 15.29
C GLY A 67 15.58 -9.73 14.93
N SER A 68 15.48 -9.07 13.78
CA SER A 68 14.23 -8.47 13.30
C SER A 68 13.95 -8.84 11.85
N VAL A 69 12.68 -9.08 11.53
CA VAL A 69 12.19 -9.19 10.15
C VAL A 69 11.44 -7.90 9.81
N GLY A 70 11.61 -7.37 8.60
CA GLY A 70 10.93 -6.14 8.20
C GLY A 70 11.05 -5.86 6.71
N THR A 71 10.47 -4.75 6.27
CA THR A 71 10.62 -4.24 4.90
C THR A 71 11.78 -3.25 4.80
N PHE A 72 12.08 -2.75 3.60
CA PHE A 72 13.06 -1.67 3.44
C PHE A 72 12.71 -0.42 4.23
N ALA A 73 11.41 -0.08 4.37
CA ALA A 73 10.99 1.05 5.18
C ALA A 73 11.46 0.89 6.64
N HIS A 74 11.28 -0.32 7.19
CA HIS A 74 11.77 -0.64 8.53
C HIS A 74 13.30 -0.57 8.62
N LEU A 75 14.03 -1.10 7.62
CA LEU A 75 15.48 -1.03 7.60
C LEU A 75 15.98 0.43 7.56
N PHE A 76 15.40 1.29 6.73
CA PHE A 76 15.76 2.71 6.69
C PHE A 76 15.53 3.40 8.04
N GLU A 77 14.40 3.15 8.70
CA GLU A 77 14.10 3.68 10.03
C GLU A 77 15.09 3.18 11.10
N GLN A 78 15.43 1.89 11.08
CA GLN A 78 16.44 1.35 12.00
C GLN A 78 17.81 2.00 11.77
N VAL A 79 18.24 2.13 10.51
CA VAL A 79 19.53 2.75 10.17
C VAL A 79 19.53 4.22 10.57
N ALA A 80 18.49 4.97 10.23
CA ALA A 80 18.32 6.37 10.64
C ALA A 80 18.41 6.53 12.17
N THR A 81 17.76 5.63 12.91
CA THR A 81 17.82 5.62 14.38
C THR A 81 19.23 5.33 14.89
N ALA A 82 19.92 4.33 14.33
CA ALA A 82 21.27 3.95 14.75
C ALA A 82 22.28 5.08 14.54
N VAL A 83 22.21 5.77 13.39
CA VAL A 83 23.12 6.87 13.05
C VAL A 83 22.70 8.21 13.68
N GLY A 84 21.57 8.25 14.39
CA GLY A 84 21.04 9.46 15.02
C GLY A 84 20.53 10.51 14.03
N ALA A 85 20.10 10.08 12.84
CA ALA A 85 19.49 10.96 11.85
C ALA A 85 18.14 11.50 12.36
N ALA A 86 17.91 12.79 12.16
CA ALA A 86 16.62 13.38 12.48
C ALA A 86 15.56 12.87 11.49
N VAL A 87 14.54 12.19 12.00
CA VAL A 87 13.40 11.72 11.20
C VAL A 87 12.22 12.67 11.45
N PRO A 88 11.87 13.56 10.50
CA PRO A 88 10.69 14.41 10.64
C PRO A 88 9.42 13.56 10.58
N ALA A 89 8.30 14.14 11.01
CA ALA A 89 7.00 13.48 10.91
C ALA A 89 6.65 13.25 9.44
N LEU A 90 6.35 12.00 9.10
CA LEU A 90 6.12 11.58 7.71
C LEU A 90 4.73 11.98 7.22
N LEU A 91 4.67 12.41 5.96
CA LEU A 91 3.43 12.65 5.24
C LEU A 91 2.73 11.32 4.96
N SER A 92 1.46 11.21 5.34
CA SER A 92 0.58 10.14 4.91
C SER A 92 0.32 10.21 3.39
N PRO A 93 -0.14 9.12 2.75
CA PRO A 93 -0.46 9.15 1.32
C PRO A 93 -1.45 10.25 0.93
N GLY A 94 -2.47 10.50 1.76
CA GLY A 94 -3.44 11.58 1.53
C GLY A 94 -2.79 12.96 1.66
N GLN A 95 -1.92 13.14 2.64
CA GLN A 95 -1.18 14.38 2.84
C GLN A 95 -0.22 14.67 1.69
N ARG A 96 0.49 13.68 1.14
CA ARG A 96 1.38 13.86 -0.02
C ARG A 96 0.61 14.36 -1.24
N VAL A 97 -0.56 13.80 -1.53
CA VAL A 97 -1.44 14.29 -2.60
C VAL A 97 -1.90 15.72 -2.34
N ARG A 98 -2.20 16.08 -1.07
CA ARG A 98 -2.58 17.47 -0.72
C ARG A 98 -1.41 18.44 -0.89
N VAL A 99 -0.20 18.03 -0.53
CA VAL A 99 1.04 18.80 -0.75
C VAL A 99 1.30 18.96 -2.25
N ALA A 100 1.15 17.91 -3.06
CA ALA A 100 1.28 18.02 -4.52
C ALA A 100 0.24 18.97 -5.14
N ARG A 101 -0.99 18.98 -4.63
CA ARG A 101 -2.03 19.95 -5.04
C ARG A 101 -1.61 21.38 -4.70
N GLU A 102 -1.13 21.61 -3.49
CA GLU A 102 -0.64 22.91 -3.02
C GLU A 102 0.56 23.38 -3.86
N ALA A 103 1.52 22.49 -4.09
CA ALA A 103 2.70 22.74 -4.90
C ALA A 103 2.35 23.15 -6.33
N ALA A 104 1.40 22.45 -6.96
CA ALA A 104 0.91 22.79 -8.30
C ALA A 104 0.16 24.13 -8.34
N GLN A 105 -0.51 24.53 -7.26
CA GLN A 105 -1.16 25.84 -7.15
C GLN A 105 -0.14 26.98 -7.04
N ARG A 106 0.97 26.76 -6.32
CA ARG A 106 2.07 27.72 -6.16
C ARG A 106 3.00 27.79 -7.37
N ALA A 107 3.10 26.71 -8.14
CA ALA A 107 3.93 26.67 -9.34
C ALA A 107 3.36 27.56 -10.46
N GLU A 108 4.25 28.28 -11.12
CA GLU A 108 3.91 29.07 -12.32
C GLU A 108 3.78 28.13 -13.54
N LEU A 109 2.54 27.74 -13.83
CA LEU A 109 2.18 26.83 -14.92
C LEU A 109 1.42 27.57 -16.03
N VAL A 110 1.79 27.33 -17.28
CA VAL A 110 1.14 27.85 -18.49
C VAL A 110 0.51 26.70 -19.27
N LEU A 111 1.29 25.67 -19.59
CA LEU A 111 0.88 24.48 -20.34
C LEU A 111 -0.03 23.58 -19.50
N LEU A 112 0.35 23.34 -18.24
CA LEU A 112 -0.37 22.48 -17.31
C LEU A 112 -1.49 23.19 -16.55
N ALA A 113 -1.69 24.51 -16.76
CA ALA A 113 -2.67 25.32 -16.03
C ALA A 113 -4.09 24.74 -16.09
N ARG A 114 -4.53 24.25 -17.25
CA ARG A 114 -5.87 23.63 -17.40
C ARG A 114 -5.95 22.24 -16.77
N SER A 115 -4.85 21.49 -16.79
CA SER A 115 -4.77 20.15 -16.21
C SER A 115 -4.78 20.21 -14.69
N ARG A 116 -4.13 21.22 -14.10
CA ARG A 116 -4.09 21.46 -12.65
C ARG A 116 -5.47 21.49 -12.00
N GLU A 117 -6.46 22.05 -12.68
CA GLU A 117 -7.84 22.16 -12.17
C GLU A 117 -8.59 20.81 -12.17
N ARG A 118 -8.01 19.74 -12.74
CA ARG A 118 -8.65 18.42 -12.80
C ARG A 118 -8.38 17.62 -11.52
N PRO A 119 -9.38 16.87 -10.98
CA PRO A 119 -9.21 16.11 -9.75
C PRO A 119 -8.04 15.13 -9.75
N GLY A 120 -7.76 14.50 -10.90
CA GLY A 120 -6.70 13.51 -11.06
C GLY A 120 -5.28 14.07 -11.23
N PHE A 121 -5.12 15.39 -11.33
CA PHE A 121 -3.80 15.98 -11.55
C PHE A 121 -2.88 15.82 -10.35
N ALA A 122 -3.33 16.18 -9.14
CA ALA A 122 -2.49 16.10 -7.94
C ALA A 122 -2.03 14.67 -7.60
N PRO A 123 -2.89 13.62 -7.67
CA PRO A 123 -2.42 12.23 -7.52
C PRO A 123 -1.39 11.82 -8.58
N ALA A 124 -1.57 12.23 -9.84
CA ALA A 124 -0.61 11.92 -10.89
C ALA A 124 0.73 12.66 -10.71
N ALA A 125 0.68 13.91 -10.26
CA ALA A 125 1.87 14.69 -9.93
C ALA A 125 2.62 14.09 -8.72
N GLU A 126 1.91 13.69 -7.68
CA GLU A 126 2.51 13.01 -6.52
C GLU A 126 3.17 11.68 -6.91
N ALA A 127 2.49 10.85 -7.71
CA ALA A 127 3.05 9.60 -8.20
C ALA A 127 4.32 9.82 -9.05
N LEU A 128 4.31 10.81 -9.95
CA LEU A 128 5.51 11.16 -10.72
C LEU A 128 6.65 11.62 -9.81
N ILE A 129 6.37 12.45 -8.80
CA ILE A 129 7.40 12.91 -7.85
C ILE A 129 7.97 11.74 -7.05
N ASP A 130 7.12 10.83 -6.57
CA ASP A 130 7.54 9.60 -5.87
C ASP A 130 8.46 8.75 -6.77
N GLU A 131 8.11 8.59 -8.05
CA GLU A 131 8.96 7.88 -9.04
C GLU A 131 10.30 8.58 -9.28
N LEU A 132 10.32 9.90 -9.46
CA LEU A 132 11.55 10.69 -9.66
C LEU A 132 12.49 10.53 -8.46
N LYS A 133 11.93 10.61 -7.25
CA LYS A 133 12.68 10.46 -6.00
C LYS A 133 13.18 9.03 -5.79
N ALA A 134 12.38 8.01 -6.13
CA ALA A 134 12.79 6.61 -6.07
C ALA A 134 13.98 6.28 -6.98
N VAL A 135 14.13 7.01 -8.10
CA VAL A 135 15.29 6.93 -9.00
C VAL A 135 16.49 7.74 -8.48
N GLY A 136 16.31 8.55 -7.44
CA GLY A 136 17.36 9.36 -6.82
C GLY A 136 17.53 10.75 -7.44
N LEU A 137 16.56 11.24 -8.22
CA LEU A 137 16.60 12.58 -8.77
C LEU A 137 16.15 13.61 -7.72
N ASP A 138 16.96 14.64 -7.52
CA ASP A 138 16.55 15.84 -6.80
C ASP A 138 15.95 16.89 -7.75
N PRO A 139 15.30 17.95 -7.22
CA PRO A 139 14.65 18.95 -8.06
C PRO A 139 15.60 19.73 -8.98
N ASP A 140 16.82 20.00 -8.55
CA ASP A 140 17.79 20.78 -9.32
C ASP A 140 18.33 19.94 -10.48
N ASP A 141 18.67 18.68 -10.19
CA ASP A 141 19.08 17.65 -11.14
C ASP A 141 18.01 17.38 -12.22
N PHE A 142 16.75 17.40 -11.83
CA PHE A 142 15.64 17.20 -12.76
C PHE A 142 15.37 18.46 -13.58
N ALA A 143 15.48 19.66 -12.97
CA ALA A 143 15.32 20.93 -13.67
C ALA A 143 16.36 21.13 -14.78
N GLU A 144 17.64 20.84 -14.52
CA GLU A 144 18.71 20.94 -15.53
C GLU A 144 18.43 20.04 -16.74
N ARG A 145 17.98 18.80 -16.48
CA ARG A 145 17.63 17.86 -17.55
C ARG A 145 16.36 18.29 -18.29
N ALA A 146 15.37 18.82 -17.58
CA ALA A 146 14.10 19.28 -18.14
C ALA A 146 14.31 20.41 -19.16
N GLU A 147 15.24 21.34 -18.90
CA GLU A 147 15.59 22.43 -19.83
C GLU A 147 16.09 21.91 -21.20
N GLN A 148 16.68 20.73 -21.23
CA GLN A 148 17.20 20.10 -22.45
C GLN A 148 16.11 19.37 -23.26
N VAL A 149 14.97 19.07 -22.64
CA VAL A 149 13.87 18.30 -23.25
C VAL A 149 12.77 19.22 -23.78
N GLY A 150 12.24 20.13 -22.96
CA GLY A 150 11.16 21.00 -23.38
C GLY A 150 10.42 21.75 -22.28
N GLU A 151 9.56 22.68 -22.69
CA GLU A 151 8.77 23.54 -21.78
C GLU A 151 7.82 22.73 -20.87
N TYR A 152 7.35 21.58 -21.33
CA TYR A 152 6.47 20.70 -20.55
C TYR A 152 7.20 20.11 -19.34
N GLU A 153 8.40 19.56 -19.56
CA GLU A 153 9.27 19.01 -18.52
C GLU A 153 9.72 20.10 -17.54
N VAL A 154 9.96 21.32 -18.03
CA VAL A 154 10.29 22.48 -17.16
C VAL A 154 9.14 22.79 -16.20
N GLU A 155 7.89 22.71 -16.65
CA GLU A 155 6.74 22.86 -15.75
C GLU A 155 6.62 21.72 -14.73
N LEU A 156 6.96 20.48 -15.10
CA LEU A 156 7.03 19.36 -14.16
C LEU A 156 8.13 19.59 -13.11
N ALA A 157 9.30 20.10 -13.52
CA ALA A 157 10.39 20.42 -12.61
C ALA A 157 9.97 21.50 -11.59
N ARG A 158 9.25 22.55 -12.03
CA ARG A 158 8.68 23.55 -11.11
C ARG A 158 7.72 22.95 -10.08
N ILE A 159 6.88 21.99 -10.48
CA ILE A 159 5.98 21.30 -9.55
C ILE A 159 6.80 20.48 -8.54
N PHE A 160 7.84 19.79 -8.98
CA PHE A 160 8.70 19.00 -8.09
C PHE A 160 9.45 19.89 -7.09
N SER A 161 10.09 20.98 -7.52
CA SER A 161 10.73 21.95 -6.62
C SER A 161 9.73 22.56 -5.62
N SER A 162 8.54 22.93 -6.10
CA SER A 162 7.47 23.46 -5.25
C SER A 162 6.98 22.43 -4.22
N TYR A 163 6.92 21.14 -4.58
CA TYR A 163 6.54 20.08 -3.65
C TYR A 163 7.53 19.94 -2.50
N GLU A 164 8.82 19.88 -2.79
CA GLU A 164 9.87 19.79 -1.76
C GLU A 164 9.83 21.03 -0.86
N GLN A 165 9.65 22.23 -1.44
CA GLN A 165 9.51 23.48 -0.67
C GLN A 165 8.30 23.44 0.27
N VAL A 166 7.11 23.07 -0.22
CA VAL A 166 5.90 23.01 0.62
C VAL A 166 6.07 21.98 1.73
N ARG A 167 6.64 20.80 1.44
CA ARG A 167 6.93 19.78 2.45
C ARG A 167 7.85 20.32 3.55
N ASP A 168 8.91 21.00 3.17
CA ASP A 168 9.92 21.52 4.09
C ASP A 168 9.38 22.68 4.94
N GLU A 169 8.56 23.57 4.35
CA GLU A 169 7.83 24.62 5.08
C GLU A 169 6.89 24.06 6.15
N LEU A 170 6.30 22.89 5.89
CA LEU A 170 5.45 22.18 6.85
C LEU A 170 6.25 21.41 7.91
N GLY A 171 7.58 21.36 7.79
CA GLY A 171 8.45 20.58 8.69
C GLY A 171 8.18 19.08 8.63
N ARG A 172 7.69 18.57 7.50
CA ARG A 172 7.35 17.16 7.29
C ARG A 172 8.42 16.46 6.45
N GLY A 173 8.39 15.14 6.46
CA GLY A 173 9.20 14.33 5.55
C GLY A 173 8.37 13.28 4.82
N ASP A 174 9.05 12.44 4.07
CA ASP A 174 8.51 11.27 3.40
C ASP A 174 9.54 10.13 3.45
N ALA A 175 9.20 8.97 2.88
CA ALA A 175 10.07 7.80 2.89
C ALA A 175 11.47 8.11 2.30
N HIS A 176 11.52 8.92 1.24
CA HIS A 176 12.77 9.36 0.61
C HIS A 176 13.62 10.25 1.53
N THR A 177 12.98 11.09 2.35
CA THR A 177 13.68 11.91 3.36
C THR A 177 14.36 11.00 4.40
N VAL A 178 13.66 9.95 4.85
CA VAL A 178 14.23 8.95 5.77
C VAL A 178 15.38 8.19 5.09
N ALA A 179 15.18 7.76 3.84
CA ALA A 179 16.20 7.04 3.09
C ALA A 179 17.49 7.85 2.91
N ARG A 180 17.36 9.10 2.46
CA ARG A 180 18.49 10.02 2.32
C ARG A 180 19.19 10.28 3.65
N GLY A 181 18.44 10.50 4.73
CA GLY A 181 18.99 10.71 6.07
C GLY A 181 19.73 9.48 6.61
N ALA A 182 19.18 8.29 6.40
CA ALA A 182 19.79 7.02 6.78
C ALA A 182 21.11 6.78 6.02
N VAL A 183 21.09 6.92 4.69
CA VAL A 183 22.28 6.75 3.82
C VAL A 183 23.37 7.77 4.17
N ALA A 184 23.01 9.06 4.28
CA ALA A 184 23.97 10.10 4.63
C ALA A 184 24.55 9.91 6.05
N GLY A 185 23.72 9.52 7.01
CA GLY A 185 24.16 9.23 8.38
C GLY A 185 25.07 8.00 8.43
N LEU A 186 24.80 6.98 7.62
CA LEU A 186 25.64 5.78 7.53
C LEU A 186 27.01 6.09 6.90
N ARG A 187 27.04 6.91 5.84
CA ARG A 187 28.29 7.44 5.25
C ARG A 187 29.12 8.21 6.29
N ALA A 188 28.47 9.02 7.12
CA ALA A 188 29.14 9.83 8.13
C ALA A 188 29.59 9.03 9.36
N ASN A 189 28.83 8.02 9.79
CA ASN A 189 29.07 7.25 11.01
C ASN A 189 28.73 5.76 10.83
N GLY A 190 29.49 5.09 9.96
CA GLY A 190 29.33 3.66 9.67
C GLY A 190 29.48 2.75 10.89
N GLU A 191 30.24 3.18 11.90
CA GLU A 191 30.45 2.44 13.14
C GLU A 191 29.14 2.22 13.91
N ALA A 192 28.15 3.10 13.76
CA ALA A 192 26.85 2.97 14.41
C ALA A 192 26.06 1.72 13.98
N TRP A 193 26.32 1.18 12.79
CA TRP A 193 25.71 -0.04 12.27
C TRP A 193 26.68 -1.24 12.27
N ARG A 194 27.92 -1.04 12.72
CA ARG A 194 28.97 -2.03 12.52
C ARG A 194 28.60 -3.36 13.16
N GLY A 195 28.63 -4.39 12.33
CA GLY A 195 28.52 -5.76 12.76
C GLY A 195 27.12 -6.30 12.99
N ARG A 196 26.05 -5.59 12.57
CA ARG A 196 24.68 -6.09 12.43
C ARG A 196 24.43 -6.59 11.00
N PRO A 197 24.40 -7.91 10.74
CA PRO A 197 24.25 -8.44 9.38
C PRO A 197 22.86 -8.16 8.81
N VAL A 198 22.78 -7.98 7.49
CA VAL A 198 21.52 -7.74 6.78
C VAL A 198 21.31 -8.83 5.72
N PHE A 199 20.12 -9.40 5.69
CA PHE A 199 19.72 -10.41 4.72
C PHE A 199 18.57 -9.87 3.88
N LEU A 200 18.62 -10.01 2.56
CA LEU A 200 17.56 -9.59 1.63
C LEU A 200 17.03 -10.83 0.92
N TYR A 201 15.71 -11.02 0.92
CA TYR A 201 15.06 -12.13 0.22
C TYR A 201 13.76 -11.68 -0.44
N GLY A 202 13.47 -12.20 -1.63
CA GLY A 202 12.16 -12.03 -2.30
C GLY A 202 12.04 -10.83 -3.23
N PHE A 203 13.11 -10.06 -3.43
CA PHE A 203 13.10 -8.88 -4.31
C PHE A 203 13.37 -9.24 -5.77
N ASP A 204 12.61 -8.63 -6.67
CA ASP A 204 12.80 -8.74 -8.12
C ASP A 204 13.64 -7.58 -8.67
N ASP A 205 13.47 -6.40 -8.08
CA ASP A 205 14.20 -5.17 -8.33
C ASP A 205 14.43 -4.42 -7.01
N LEU A 206 15.27 -3.38 -7.07
CA LEU A 206 15.50 -2.43 -5.98
C LEU A 206 15.50 -1.01 -6.54
N THR A 207 14.98 -0.06 -5.78
CA THR A 207 15.05 1.37 -6.13
C THR A 207 16.47 1.91 -6.01
N GLY A 208 16.74 3.10 -6.55
CA GLY A 208 18.06 3.73 -6.45
C GLY A 208 18.50 3.91 -4.99
N GLU A 209 17.61 4.42 -4.15
CA GLU A 209 17.86 4.63 -2.72
C GLU A 209 18.10 3.31 -1.96
N GLN A 210 17.42 2.23 -2.34
CA GLN A 210 17.62 0.91 -1.73
C GLN A 210 18.99 0.33 -2.12
N LEU A 211 19.41 0.50 -3.38
CA LEU A 211 20.74 0.09 -3.84
C LEU A 211 21.84 0.91 -3.15
N GLU A 212 21.65 2.22 -2.99
CA GLU A 212 22.57 3.06 -2.23
C GLU A 212 22.71 2.59 -0.78
N LEU A 213 21.60 2.29 -0.10
CA LEU A 213 21.64 1.76 1.25
C LEU A 213 22.39 0.42 1.31
N VAL A 214 22.12 -0.50 0.37
CA VAL A 214 22.82 -1.79 0.30
C VAL A 214 24.33 -1.59 0.14
N ALA A 215 24.76 -0.65 -0.70
CA ALA A 215 26.16 -0.32 -0.92
C ALA A 215 26.83 0.19 0.38
N GLU A 216 26.20 1.16 1.06
CA GLU A 216 26.72 1.70 2.31
C GLU A 216 26.74 0.66 3.44
N LEU A 217 25.72 -0.19 3.53
CA LEU A 217 25.66 -1.28 4.50
C LEU A 217 26.75 -2.32 4.24
N ALA A 218 27.00 -2.68 2.98
CA ALA A 218 28.07 -3.62 2.62
C ALA A 218 29.46 -3.11 3.00
N ALA A 219 29.66 -1.78 3.05
CA ALA A 219 30.92 -1.21 3.51
C ALA A 219 31.19 -1.45 5.01
N VAL A 220 30.15 -1.64 5.84
CA VAL A 220 30.25 -1.65 7.32
C VAL A 220 29.78 -2.94 7.98
N ALA A 221 29.01 -3.77 7.28
CA ALA A 221 28.42 -5.00 7.77
C ALA A 221 28.32 -6.06 6.66
N GLY A 222 28.07 -7.32 7.06
CA GLY A 222 27.82 -8.39 6.10
C GLY A 222 26.40 -8.27 5.53
N VAL A 223 26.27 -8.12 4.22
CA VAL A 223 24.99 -8.11 3.52
C VAL A 223 24.88 -9.37 2.67
N THR A 224 23.79 -10.12 2.77
CA THR A 224 23.52 -11.30 1.94
C THR A 224 22.21 -11.14 1.21
N VAL A 225 22.24 -11.18 -0.12
CA VAL A 225 21.06 -11.09 -0.99
C VAL A 225 20.80 -12.45 -1.62
N ALA A 226 19.57 -12.94 -1.50
CA ALA A 226 19.11 -14.12 -2.22
C ALA A 226 18.20 -13.71 -3.37
N LEU A 227 18.62 -14.02 -4.60
CA LEU A 227 17.93 -13.62 -5.82
C LEU A 227 17.40 -14.85 -6.56
N THR A 228 16.12 -14.78 -6.96
CA THR A 228 15.51 -15.77 -7.85
C THR A 228 16.03 -15.55 -9.27
N TYR A 229 17.08 -16.25 -9.65
CA TYR A 229 17.73 -16.07 -10.93
C TYR A 229 18.41 -17.35 -11.44
N GLU A 230 18.22 -17.62 -12.72
CA GLU A 230 18.98 -18.55 -13.55
C GLU A 230 18.98 -17.99 -14.98
N ASP A 231 19.84 -18.51 -15.86
CA ASP A 231 19.92 -18.08 -17.26
C ASP A 231 18.74 -18.65 -18.09
N ARG A 232 17.52 -18.18 -17.78
CA ARG A 232 16.25 -18.54 -18.44
C ARG A 232 15.30 -17.35 -18.52
N ASP A 233 14.53 -17.30 -19.61
CA ASP A 233 13.53 -16.26 -19.88
C ASP A 233 12.50 -16.11 -18.74
N ALA A 234 12.10 -17.21 -18.10
CA ALA A 234 11.12 -17.23 -17.01
C ALA A 234 11.49 -16.31 -15.83
N VAL A 235 12.78 -16.07 -15.60
CA VAL A 235 13.28 -15.23 -14.50
C VAL A 235 14.21 -14.11 -14.96
N ALA A 236 14.27 -13.85 -16.27
CA ALA A 236 15.15 -12.85 -16.88
C ALA A 236 14.92 -11.42 -16.36
N ALA A 237 13.72 -11.11 -15.86
CA ALA A 237 13.40 -9.81 -15.26
C ALA A 237 14.35 -9.41 -14.11
N ARG A 238 14.95 -10.40 -13.41
CA ARG A 238 15.90 -10.16 -12.31
C ARG A 238 17.35 -9.97 -12.76
N ALA A 239 17.64 -10.08 -14.06
CA ALA A 239 19.00 -9.94 -14.60
C ALA A 239 19.61 -8.57 -14.27
N ARG A 240 18.80 -7.50 -14.39
CA ARG A 240 19.22 -6.13 -14.08
C ARG A 240 19.66 -5.99 -12.62
N LEU A 241 18.85 -6.48 -11.67
CA LEU A 241 19.18 -6.43 -10.25
C LEU A 241 20.47 -7.21 -9.95
N ARG A 242 20.64 -8.38 -10.57
CA ARG A 242 21.88 -9.16 -10.44
C ARG A 242 23.11 -8.38 -10.91
N GLU A 243 23.03 -7.72 -12.05
CA GLU A 243 24.11 -6.89 -12.59
C GLU A 243 24.42 -5.71 -11.66
N GLN A 244 23.38 -5.00 -11.20
CA GLN A 244 23.54 -3.89 -10.25
C GLN A 244 24.23 -4.35 -8.95
N LEU A 245 23.85 -5.51 -8.39
CA LEU A 245 24.50 -6.05 -7.20
C LEU A 245 25.97 -6.43 -7.45
N ARG A 246 26.29 -6.97 -8.64
CA ARG A 246 27.68 -7.25 -9.04
C ARG A 246 28.52 -5.98 -9.20
N ASP A 247 27.94 -4.94 -9.77
CA ASP A 247 28.58 -3.62 -9.90
C ASP A 247 28.86 -2.99 -8.52
N LEU A 248 28.02 -3.28 -7.53
CA LEU A 248 28.26 -2.96 -6.11
C LEU A 248 29.32 -3.85 -5.43
N GLY A 249 29.93 -4.79 -6.17
CA GLY A 249 30.97 -5.67 -5.66
C GLY A 249 30.48 -6.96 -5.00
N ALA A 250 29.26 -7.42 -5.32
CA ALA A 250 28.74 -8.67 -4.78
C ALA A 250 29.61 -9.88 -5.16
N GLU A 251 30.04 -10.65 -4.16
CA GLU A 251 30.62 -11.97 -4.35
C GLU A 251 29.49 -13.00 -4.55
N GLU A 252 29.34 -13.46 -5.78
CA GLU A 252 28.33 -14.45 -6.14
C GLU A 252 28.80 -15.85 -5.73
N ALA A 253 28.03 -16.48 -4.84
CA ALA A 253 28.22 -17.88 -4.51
C ALA A 253 27.90 -18.76 -5.74
N PRO A 254 28.41 -20.01 -5.81
CA PRO A 254 27.99 -20.94 -6.84
C PRO A 254 26.46 -21.01 -6.93
N PRO A 255 25.88 -20.92 -8.14
CA PRO A 255 24.43 -20.89 -8.29
C PRO A 255 23.84 -22.17 -7.72
N ARG A 256 22.75 -22.03 -6.97
CA ARG A 256 22.03 -23.18 -6.42
C ARG A 256 21.13 -23.76 -7.51
N GLU A 257 21.10 -25.09 -7.59
CA GLU A 257 20.24 -25.81 -8.53
C GLU A 257 18.84 -26.02 -7.92
N ALA A 258 17.82 -26.14 -8.77
CA ALA A 258 16.50 -26.55 -8.35
C ALA A 258 16.54 -27.99 -7.81
N ASP A 259 15.97 -28.22 -6.63
CA ASP A 259 15.91 -29.55 -6.02
C ASP A 259 14.45 -30.01 -5.96
N PRO A 260 14.10 -31.15 -6.59
CA PRO A 260 12.77 -31.75 -6.50
C PRO A 260 12.32 -32.00 -5.06
N ALA A 261 13.23 -32.21 -4.12
CA ALA A 261 12.89 -32.42 -2.71
C ALA A 261 12.28 -31.18 -2.03
N ASN A 262 12.42 -29.99 -2.63
CA ASN A 262 11.83 -28.75 -2.13
C ASN A 262 10.38 -28.53 -2.60
N THR A 263 9.76 -29.51 -3.26
CA THR A 263 8.34 -29.49 -3.60
C THR A 263 7.73 -30.86 -3.40
N GLU A 264 6.56 -30.91 -2.78
CA GLU A 264 5.86 -32.18 -2.52
C GLU A 264 5.32 -32.81 -3.80
N GLU A 265 5.01 -32.00 -4.81
CA GLU A 265 4.38 -32.43 -6.05
C GLU A 265 5.36 -32.38 -7.24
N PRO A 266 5.79 -33.55 -7.77
CA PRO A 266 6.73 -33.61 -8.89
C PRO A 266 6.20 -32.95 -10.17
N LEU A 267 4.87 -32.96 -10.38
CA LEU A 267 4.25 -32.30 -11.53
C LEU A 267 4.49 -30.79 -11.50
N LEU A 268 4.37 -30.15 -10.33
CA LEU A 268 4.58 -28.71 -10.18
C LEU A 268 6.06 -28.34 -10.37
N PHE A 269 6.98 -29.21 -9.93
CA PHE A 269 8.41 -29.08 -10.23
C PHE A 269 8.66 -29.03 -11.74
N GLU A 270 8.15 -30.04 -12.46
CA GLU A 270 8.34 -30.16 -13.90
C GLU A 270 7.72 -29.00 -14.67
N ILE A 271 6.56 -28.50 -14.24
CA ILE A 271 5.93 -27.30 -14.83
C ILE A 271 6.86 -26.09 -14.70
N GLU A 272 7.44 -25.85 -13.53
CA GLU A 272 8.38 -24.73 -13.33
C GLU A 272 9.63 -24.88 -14.22
N ARG A 273 10.24 -26.07 -14.27
CA ARG A 273 11.43 -26.33 -15.10
C ARG A 273 11.15 -26.16 -16.60
N ARG A 274 9.94 -26.51 -17.06
CA ARG A 274 9.55 -26.43 -18.48
C ARG A 274 8.87 -25.11 -18.86
N PHE A 275 8.55 -24.24 -17.90
CA PHE A 275 7.89 -22.97 -18.18
C PHE A 275 8.75 -22.07 -19.08
N MET A 276 8.13 -21.56 -20.15
CA MET A 276 8.79 -20.77 -21.20
C MET A 276 10.04 -21.44 -21.80
N GLN A 277 10.08 -22.78 -21.84
CA GLN A 277 11.08 -23.54 -22.58
C GLN A 277 10.52 -24.00 -23.94
N PRO A 278 11.39 -24.37 -24.89
CA PRO A 278 10.95 -24.97 -26.15
C PRO A 278 10.01 -26.17 -25.90
N PRO A 279 9.05 -26.41 -26.80
CA PRO A 279 8.09 -27.51 -26.63
C PRO A 279 8.80 -28.83 -26.38
N SER A 280 8.39 -29.52 -25.32
CA SER A 280 8.85 -30.85 -24.94
C SER A 280 7.69 -31.86 -24.99
N GLU A 281 7.98 -33.12 -24.66
CA GLU A 281 6.94 -34.13 -24.50
C GLU A 281 5.89 -33.71 -23.45
N PRO A 282 4.60 -33.98 -23.69
CA PRO A 282 3.54 -33.61 -22.74
C PRO A 282 3.78 -34.23 -21.36
N LEU A 283 3.60 -33.42 -20.32
CA LEU A 283 3.61 -33.91 -18.94
C LEU A 283 2.38 -34.78 -18.70
N GLN A 284 2.57 -35.86 -17.93
CA GLN A 284 1.43 -36.66 -17.48
C GLN A 284 0.61 -35.85 -16.48
N ALA A 285 -0.67 -35.63 -16.81
CA ALA A 285 -1.60 -34.96 -15.90
C ALA A 285 -1.73 -35.76 -14.59
N GLY A 286 -1.70 -35.05 -13.47
CA GLY A 286 -1.90 -35.57 -12.13
C GLY A 286 -2.93 -34.74 -11.36
N PRO A 287 -3.36 -35.19 -10.18
CA PRO A 287 -4.37 -34.49 -9.39
C PRO A 287 -3.92 -33.09 -8.91
N ALA A 288 -2.61 -32.83 -8.88
CA ALA A 288 -2.03 -31.56 -8.46
C ALA A 288 -2.31 -30.37 -9.40
N LEU A 289 -2.72 -30.62 -10.65
CA LEU A 289 -3.11 -29.57 -11.60
C LEU A 289 -4.50 -29.86 -12.17
N THR A 290 -5.46 -28.99 -11.85
CA THR A 290 -6.82 -29.04 -12.40
C THR A 290 -7.10 -27.77 -13.18
N MET A 291 -7.59 -27.91 -14.41
CA MET A 291 -8.11 -26.80 -15.21
C MET A 291 -9.63 -26.76 -15.06
N LEU A 292 -10.15 -25.59 -14.71
CA LEU A 292 -11.59 -25.34 -14.63
C LEU A 292 -12.00 -24.40 -15.76
N GLU A 293 -13.12 -24.71 -16.42
CA GLU A 293 -13.75 -23.84 -17.39
C GLU A 293 -15.13 -23.43 -16.84
N ALA A 294 -15.40 -22.13 -16.84
CA ALA A 294 -16.62 -21.58 -16.27
C ALA A 294 -17.25 -20.52 -17.18
N ALA A 295 -18.58 -20.43 -17.14
CA ALA A 295 -19.34 -19.46 -17.92
C ALA A 295 -19.40 -18.10 -17.20
N GLY A 296 -18.31 -17.34 -17.27
CA GLY A 296 -18.20 -16.00 -16.69
C GLY A 296 -17.77 -16.00 -15.21
N GLU A 297 -17.56 -14.80 -14.66
CA GLU A 297 -16.89 -14.61 -13.36
C GLU A 297 -17.66 -15.21 -12.17
N LEU A 298 -19.00 -15.19 -12.20
CA LEU A 298 -19.80 -15.77 -11.12
C LEU A 298 -19.63 -17.29 -11.07
N ALA A 299 -19.78 -17.96 -12.21
CA ALA A 299 -19.62 -19.41 -12.29
C ALA A 299 -18.17 -19.83 -11.98
N GLU A 300 -17.18 -19.01 -12.34
CA GLU A 300 -15.78 -19.21 -11.97
C GLU A 300 -15.60 -19.16 -10.44
N ALA A 301 -16.15 -18.13 -9.78
CA ALA A 301 -16.08 -17.99 -8.33
C ALA A 301 -16.79 -19.15 -7.61
N GLU A 302 -17.94 -19.62 -8.12
CA GLU A 302 -18.65 -20.79 -7.59
C GLU A 302 -17.82 -22.07 -7.72
N ALA A 303 -17.21 -22.31 -8.90
CA ALA A 303 -16.37 -23.48 -9.14
C ALA A 303 -15.09 -23.49 -8.29
N ILE A 304 -14.50 -22.32 -8.06
CA ILE A 304 -13.38 -22.14 -7.13
C ILE A 304 -13.86 -22.42 -5.70
N GLY A 305 -15.00 -21.87 -5.31
CA GLY A 305 -15.60 -22.11 -3.99
C GLY A 305 -15.87 -23.58 -3.71
N GLU A 306 -16.40 -24.33 -4.68
CA GLU A 306 -16.58 -25.78 -4.58
C GLU A 306 -15.24 -26.51 -4.41
N SER A 307 -14.20 -26.08 -5.13
CA SER A 307 -12.86 -26.66 -5.02
C SER A 307 -12.23 -26.41 -3.65
N VAL A 308 -12.38 -25.20 -3.11
CA VAL A 308 -11.95 -24.85 -1.75
C VAL A 308 -12.72 -25.66 -0.71
N ALA A 309 -14.05 -25.78 -0.83
CA ALA A 309 -14.87 -26.58 0.08
C ALA A 309 -14.42 -28.05 0.10
N ARG A 310 -14.05 -28.62 -1.05
CA ARG A 310 -13.52 -30.00 -1.15
C ARG A 310 -12.16 -30.14 -0.45
N LEU A 311 -11.25 -29.17 -0.62
CA LEU A 311 -9.94 -29.17 0.07
C LEU A 311 -10.12 -29.10 1.60
N LEU A 312 -10.97 -28.18 2.07
CA LEU A 312 -11.29 -28.05 3.50
C LEU A 312 -11.94 -29.32 4.07
N ALA A 313 -12.89 -29.92 3.36
CA ALA A 313 -13.49 -31.19 3.75
C ALA A 313 -12.48 -32.35 3.75
N GLY A 314 -11.43 -32.26 2.92
CA GLY A 314 -10.29 -33.17 2.89
C GLY A 314 -9.27 -32.96 4.03
N GLY A 315 -9.45 -31.92 4.86
CA GLY A 315 -8.58 -31.63 5.99
C GLY A 315 -7.40 -30.69 5.70
N VAL A 316 -7.35 -30.08 4.51
CA VAL A 316 -6.37 -29.02 4.19
C VAL A 316 -6.64 -27.82 5.09
N ALA A 317 -5.60 -27.25 5.68
CA ALA A 317 -5.78 -26.12 6.56
C ALA A 317 -6.14 -24.86 5.74
N PRO A 318 -7.03 -23.98 6.21
CA PRO A 318 -7.45 -22.80 5.44
C PRO A 318 -6.30 -21.88 5.01
N ASP A 319 -5.25 -21.77 5.82
CA ASP A 319 -4.03 -20.99 5.58
C ASP A 319 -3.10 -21.61 4.52
N GLU A 320 -3.35 -22.84 4.09
CA GLU A 320 -2.66 -23.49 2.97
C GLU A 320 -3.35 -23.25 1.62
N ILE A 321 -4.48 -22.53 1.60
CA ILE A 321 -5.29 -22.29 0.39
C ILE A 321 -5.23 -20.82 0.01
N ALA A 322 -4.64 -20.51 -1.15
CA ALA A 322 -4.60 -19.17 -1.72
C ALA A 322 -5.42 -19.07 -3.01
N ILE A 323 -6.18 -17.99 -3.16
CA ILE A 323 -6.88 -17.64 -4.41
C ILE A 323 -6.20 -16.39 -4.99
N VAL A 324 -5.51 -16.55 -6.12
CA VAL A 324 -4.81 -15.44 -6.78
C VAL A 324 -5.68 -14.89 -7.90
N LEU A 325 -6.05 -13.62 -7.79
CA LEU A 325 -6.87 -12.91 -8.75
C LEU A 325 -6.03 -11.88 -9.51
N ARG A 326 -6.33 -11.67 -10.79
CA ARG A 326 -5.61 -10.66 -11.58
C ARG A 326 -5.94 -9.24 -11.10
N GLN A 327 -7.17 -8.99 -10.69
CA GLN A 327 -7.64 -7.69 -10.21
C GLN A 327 -8.45 -7.86 -8.91
N PRO A 328 -7.78 -8.11 -7.77
CA PRO A 328 -8.45 -8.32 -6.50
C PRO A 328 -9.42 -7.19 -6.15
N ALA A 329 -9.07 -5.92 -6.39
CA ALA A 329 -9.94 -4.78 -6.11
C ALA A 329 -11.29 -4.81 -6.87
N ALA A 330 -11.32 -5.35 -8.09
CA ALA A 330 -12.54 -5.46 -8.88
C ALA A 330 -13.35 -6.72 -8.52
N GLN A 331 -12.66 -7.82 -8.25
CA GLN A 331 -13.26 -9.15 -8.11
C GLN A 331 -13.58 -9.52 -6.65
N ALA A 332 -12.93 -8.87 -5.68
CA ALA A 332 -13.04 -9.10 -4.23
C ALA A 332 -14.48 -9.21 -3.72
N ARG A 333 -15.38 -8.33 -4.19
CA ARG A 333 -16.78 -8.31 -3.75
C ARG A 333 -17.56 -9.55 -4.20
N LEU A 334 -17.30 -10.01 -5.42
CA LEU A 334 -17.94 -11.20 -5.96
C LEU A 334 -17.47 -12.43 -5.20
N TYR A 335 -16.15 -12.63 -5.13
CA TYR A 335 -15.55 -13.77 -4.43
C TYR A 335 -15.89 -13.79 -2.94
N GLY A 336 -15.81 -12.64 -2.26
CA GLY A 336 -16.18 -12.52 -0.85
C GLY A 336 -17.65 -12.88 -0.59
N ARG A 337 -18.56 -12.54 -1.51
CA ARG A 337 -19.97 -12.92 -1.42
C ARG A 337 -20.15 -14.41 -1.64
N VAL A 338 -19.66 -14.96 -2.75
CA VAL A 338 -19.85 -16.37 -3.11
C VAL A 338 -19.24 -17.30 -2.07
N LEU A 339 -18.00 -17.05 -1.65
CA LEU A 339 -17.35 -17.84 -0.61
C LEU A 339 -18.07 -17.70 0.74
N GLY A 340 -18.56 -16.49 1.06
CA GLY A 340 -19.36 -16.25 2.25
C GLY A 340 -20.69 -17.03 2.25
N GLU A 341 -21.38 -17.10 1.12
CA GLU A 341 -22.62 -17.90 0.94
C GLU A 341 -22.36 -19.41 1.08
N LEU A 342 -21.15 -19.87 0.70
CA LEU A 342 -20.69 -21.25 0.91
C LEU A 342 -20.19 -21.52 2.34
N GLY A 343 -20.17 -20.50 3.22
CA GLY A 343 -19.67 -20.63 4.59
C GLY A 343 -18.15 -20.73 4.69
N ILE A 344 -17.42 -20.33 3.64
CA ILE A 344 -15.96 -20.36 3.59
C ILE A 344 -15.42 -19.02 4.08
N PRO A 345 -14.67 -18.97 5.20
CA PRO A 345 -14.05 -17.73 5.64
C PRO A 345 -12.93 -17.34 4.66
N VAL A 346 -12.93 -16.09 4.21
CA VAL A 346 -11.92 -15.56 3.29
C VAL A 346 -11.37 -14.24 3.81
N ALA A 347 -10.04 -14.13 3.84
CA ALA A 347 -9.35 -12.87 3.98
C ALA A 347 -9.13 -12.28 2.58
N VAL A 348 -9.77 -11.16 2.29
CA VAL A 348 -9.65 -10.51 0.97
C VAL A 348 -8.75 -9.29 1.09
N GLU A 349 -7.57 -9.38 0.50
CA GLU A 349 -6.62 -8.27 0.39
C GLU A 349 -6.98 -7.37 -0.79
N ALA A 350 -7.90 -6.43 -0.54
CA ALA A 350 -8.31 -5.46 -1.54
C ALA A 350 -8.58 -4.09 -0.93
N ARG A 351 -8.16 -3.04 -1.63
CA ARG A 351 -8.57 -1.66 -1.34
C ARG A 351 -9.87 -1.37 -2.07
N LEU A 352 -10.90 -1.00 -1.31
CA LEU A 352 -12.19 -0.57 -1.86
C LEU A 352 -12.29 0.95 -1.86
N PRO A 353 -12.67 1.59 -2.98
CA PRO A 353 -12.95 3.02 -2.98
C PRO A 353 -14.06 3.35 -1.98
N MET A 354 -13.89 4.41 -1.19
CA MET A 354 -14.89 4.85 -0.21
C MET A 354 -16.27 5.05 -0.83
N ALA A 355 -16.35 5.57 -2.07
CA ALA A 355 -17.61 5.76 -2.79
C ALA A 355 -18.37 4.46 -3.09
N GLN A 356 -17.73 3.29 -2.97
CA GLN A 356 -18.41 2.01 -3.08
C GLN A 356 -19.01 1.53 -1.75
N THR A 357 -18.64 2.14 -0.63
CA THR A 357 -19.23 1.91 0.69
C THR A 357 -20.45 2.81 0.89
N SER A 358 -21.40 2.38 1.72
CA SER A 358 -22.58 3.18 2.05
C SER A 358 -22.19 4.41 2.86
N THR A 359 -21.24 4.25 3.78
CA THR A 359 -20.66 5.32 4.61
C THR A 359 -20.03 6.40 3.74
N GLY A 360 -19.16 6.01 2.79
CA GLY A 360 -18.50 6.97 1.91
C GLY A 360 -19.45 7.68 0.95
N ARG A 361 -20.48 7.00 0.43
CA ARG A 361 -21.54 7.66 -0.34
C ARG A 361 -22.33 8.65 0.53
N GLY A 362 -22.74 8.23 1.73
CA GLY A 362 -23.47 9.07 2.66
C GLY A 362 -22.69 10.33 3.02
N LEU A 363 -21.41 10.19 3.35
CA LEU A 363 -20.52 11.32 3.62
C LEU A 363 -20.39 12.25 2.41
N ALA A 364 -20.13 11.71 1.21
CA ALA A 364 -20.01 12.52 0.00
C ALA A 364 -21.31 13.30 -0.32
N SER A 365 -22.46 12.65 -0.15
CA SER A 365 -23.78 13.27 -0.32
C SER A 365 -24.05 14.34 0.73
N LEU A 366 -23.64 14.12 1.98
CA LEU A 366 -23.74 15.12 3.05
C LEU A 366 -22.91 16.37 2.72
N LEU A 367 -21.67 16.19 2.28
CA LEU A 367 -20.78 17.31 1.93
C LEU A 367 -21.35 18.12 0.76
N ARG A 368 -21.87 17.45 -0.27
CA ARG A 368 -22.55 18.13 -1.38
C ARG A 368 -23.84 18.83 -0.92
N ALA A 369 -24.62 18.24 -0.02
CA ALA A 369 -25.80 18.92 0.53
C ALA A 369 -25.44 20.13 1.41
N ALA A 370 -24.24 20.13 2.01
CA ALA A 370 -23.77 21.23 2.83
C ALA A 370 -23.31 22.43 2.01
N PHE A 371 -22.76 22.23 0.79
CA PHE A 371 -22.10 23.26 0.01
C PHE A 371 -22.50 23.29 -1.48
N GLU A 372 -22.49 24.47 -2.09
CA GLU A 372 -22.74 24.63 -3.52
C GLU A 372 -21.64 23.94 -4.36
N PRO A 373 -21.97 23.35 -5.54
CA PRO A 373 -23.24 23.41 -6.26
C PRO A 373 -24.23 22.28 -5.91
N GLY A 374 -24.07 21.62 -4.77
CA GLY A 374 -24.94 20.49 -4.42
C GLY A 374 -26.38 20.92 -4.13
N GLY A 375 -27.30 19.96 -4.26
CA GLY A 375 -28.73 20.25 -4.30
C GLY A 375 -29.61 19.31 -3.49
N ALA A 376 -30.92 19.41 -3.70
CA ALA A 376 -31.91 18.60 -3.01
C ALA A 376 -31.72 17.08 -3.26
N GLU A 377 -31.17 16.69 -4.40
CA GLU A 377 -30.84 15.28 -4.69
C GLU A 377 -29.70 14.75 -3.80
N ASP A 378 -28.71 15.58 -3.47
CA ASP A 378 -27.62 15.19 -2.57
C ASP A 378 -28.14 15.02 -1.14
N LEU A 379 -29.05 15.89 -0.69
CA LEU A 379 -29.70 15.73 0.60
C LEU A 379 -30.53 14.43 0.65
N LEU A 380 -31.29 14.13 -0.39
CA LEU A 380 -32.04 12.86 -0.47
C LEU A 380 -31.13 11.64 -0.44
N ALA A 381 -30.02 11.68 -1.18
CA ALA A 381 -29.04 10.61 -1.18
C ALA A 381 -28.41 10.44 0.21
N TYR A 382 -28.13 11.54 0.92
CA TYR A 382 -27.68 11.50 2.30
C TYR A 382 -28.73 10.84 3.20
N LEU A 383 -29.98 11.31 3.23
CA LEU A 383 -31.05 10.77 4.07
C LEU A 383 -31.32 9.26 3.81
N ARG A 384 -31.03 8.77 2.60
CA ARG A 384 -31.14 7.35 2.23
C ARG A 384 -29.96 6.49 2.67
N THR A 385 -28.94 7.06 3.29
CA THR A 385 -27.84 6.28 3.83
C THR A 385 -28.37 5.31 4.90
N PRO A 386 -28.03 4.02 4.82
CA PRO A 386 -28.55 3.00 5.73
C PRO A 386 -28.42 3.40 7.20
N GLY A 387 -29.56 3.35 7.92
CA GLY A 387 -29.64 3.65 9.35
C GLY A 387 -29.69 5.12 9.74
N LEU A 388 -29.71 6.06 8.78
CA LEU A 388 -30.01 7.46 9.09
C LEU A 388 -31.52 7.69 9.26
N GLU A 389 -32.31 7.31 8.27
CA GLU A 389 -33.76 7.49 8.26
C GLU A 389 -34.49 6.27 7.69
N ALA A 390 -35.75 6.07 8.10
CA ALA A 390 -36.57 5.03 7.51
C ALA A 390 -36.91 5.38 6.04
N PRO A 391 -36.77 4.46 5.07
CA PRO A 391 -37.02 4.76 3.64
C PRO A 391 -38.38 5.42 3.37
N SER A 392 -39.43 4.94 4.04
CA SER A 392 -40.79 5.46 3.90
C SER A 392 -40.95 6.93 4.30
N ARG A 393 -40.09 7.45 5.17
CA ARG A 393 -40.08 8.87 5.57
C ARG A 393 -39.47 9.73 4.46
N VAL A 394 -38.43 9.24 3.82
CA VAL A 394 -37.70 9.96 2.75
C VAL A 394 -38.49 10.01 1.44
N ASP A 395 -39.31 9.00 1.14
CA ASP A 395 -40.07 8.89 -0.12
C ASP A 395 -40.97 10.11 -0.41
N ARG A 396 -41.53 10.73 0.63
CA ARG A 396 -42.36 11.94 0.46
C ARG A 396 -41.54 13.16 0.08
N LEU A 397 -40.35 13.32 0.64
CA LEU A 397 -39.43 14.39 0.25
C LEU A 397 -38.95 14.15 -1.19
N GLU A 398 -38.65 12.90 -1.54
CA GLU A 398 -38.27 12.54 -2.91
C GLU A 398 -39.36 12.93 -3.92
N ALA A 399 -40.63 12.64 -3.61
CA ALA A 399 -41.74 12.99 -4.49
C ALA A 399 -41.78 14.49 -4.82
N ASP A 400 -41.46 15.37 -3.86
CA ASP A 400 -41.46 16.81 -4.07
C ASP A 400 -40.23 17.30 -4.85
N VAL A 401 -39.05 16.72 -4.59
CA VAL A 401 -37.83 16.98 -5.39
C VAL A 401 -38.03 16.53 -6.84
N ARG A 402 -38.57 15.32 -7.07
CA ARG A 402 -38.84 14.78 -8.42
C ARG A 402 -39.88 15.57 -9.20
N ARG A 403 -40.83 16.20 -8.50
CA ARG A 403 -41.81 17.13 -9.10
C ARG A 403 -41.21 18.51 -9.41
N GLY A 404 -39.92 18.71 -9.14
CA GLY A 404 -39.21 19.96 -9.39
C GLY A 404 -39.59 21.09 -8.43
N ARG A 405 -40.19 20.76 -7.27
CA ARG A 405 -40.66 21.74 -6.27
C ARG A 405 -39.55 22.22 -5.34
N LEU A 406 -38.50 21.41 -5.19
CA LEU A 406 -37.35 21.68 -4.32
C LEU A 406 -36.11 21.40 -5.16
N ARG A 407 -35.21 22.38 -5.27
CA ARG A 407 -33.96 22.23 -6.03
C ARG A 407 -32.74 22.45 -5.15
N GLY A 408 -32.80 23.43 -4.25
CA GLY A 408 -31.73 23.71 -3.30
C GLY A 408 -31.67 22.68 -2.17
N ALA A 409 -30.47 22.37 -1.69
CA ALA A 409 -30.30 21.53 -0.51
C ALA A 409 -30.89 22.17 0.75
N GLU A 410 -30.82 23.50 0.87
CA GLU A 410 -31.42 24.26 1.97
C GLU A 410 -32.95 24.20 1.97
N GLU A 411 -33.59 24.50 0.83
CA GLU A 411 -35.05 24.37 0.67
C GLU A 411 -35.53 22.95 1.04
N ALA A 412 -34.78 21.92 0.63
CA ALA A 412 -35.11 20.55 0.93
C ALA A 412 -34.91 20.20 2.42
N ALA A 413 -33.91 20.78 3.08
CA ALA A 413 -33.66 20.60 4.51
C ALA A 413 -34.74 21.28 5.37
N GLU A 414 -35.17 22.49 5.00
CA GLU A 414 -36.29 23.18 5.66
C GLU A 414 -37.58 22.38 5.50
N ALA A 415 -37.88 21.95 4.28
CA ALA A 415 -39.07 21.16 4.02
C ALA A 415 -39.01 19.81 4.77
N TRP A 416 -37.82 19.20 4.92
CA TRP A 416 -37.64 18.00 5.72
C TRP A 416 -37.97 18.25 7.20
N LEU A 417 -37.47 19.34 7.78
CA LEU A 417 -37.67 19.69 9.18
C LEU A 417 -39.16 19.97 9.50
N GLU A 418 -39.89 20.59 8.58
CA GLU A 418 -41.32 20.89 8.75
C GLU A 418 -42.23 19.66 8.63
N ARG A 419 -41.72 18.54 8.11
CA ARG A 419 -42.51 17.32 7.95
C ARG A 419 -42.72 16.59 9.27
N ASP A 420 -43.86 15.91 9.38
CA ASP A 420 -44.16 15.08 10.54
C ASP A 420 -43.08 14.01 10.77
N GLY A 421 -42.47 14.07 11.94
CA GLY A 421 -41.35 13.23 12.34
C GLY A 421 -39.98 13.65 11.82
N GLY A 422 -39.86 14.69 10.97
CA GLY A 422 -38.59 15.18 10.42
C GLY A 422 -37.53 15.43 11.50
N THR A 423 -36.30 14.97 11.24
CA THR A 423 -35.17 15.11 12.15
C THR A 423 -34.41 16.40 11.90
N ASP A 424 -33.85 16.96 12.97
CA ASP A 424 -32.96 18.10 12.91
C ASP A 424 -31.61 17.71 12.30
N LEU A 425 -31.27 18.30 11.14
CA LEU A 425 -30.08 18.00 10.34
C LEU A 425 -28.88 18.84 10.82
N ARG A 426 -28.54 18.72 12.11
CA ARG A 426 -27.45 19.48 12.75
C ARG A 426 -26.12 19.33 12.04
N GLU A 427 -25.86 18.17 11.46
CA GLU A 427 -24.67 17.89 10.64
C GLU A 427 -24.46 18.92 9.52
N LEU A 428 -25.53 19.40 8.86
CA LEU A 428 -25.41 20.43 7.81
C LEU A 428 -25.00 21.77 8.41
N ALA A 429 -25.60 22.14 9.54
CA ALA A 429 -25.28 23.38 10.25
C ALA A 429 -23.86 23.36 10.81
N GLU A 430 -23.41 22.21 11.35
CA GLU A 430 -22.04 22.00 11.84
C GLU A 430 -21.01 22.16 10.72
N LEU A 431 -21.24 21.53 9.55
CA LEU A 431 -20.35 21.64 8.40
C LEU A 431 -20.31 23.07 7.83
N ARG A 432 -21.46 23.70 7.62
CA ARG A 432 -21.55 25.09 7.14
C ARG A 432 -20.93 26.08 8.12
N GLY A 433 -21.14 25.86 9.43
CA GLY A 433 -20.57 26.68 10.50
C GLY A 433 -19.07 26.51 10.66
N ALA A 434 -18.50 25.35 10.31
CA ALA A 434 -17.06 25.12 10.30
C ALA A 434 -16.36 25.94 9.20
N GLY A 435 -17.05 26.22 8.09
CA GLY A 435 -16.57 27.09 7.02
C GLY A 435 -15.49 26.43 6.18
N SER A 436 -14.23 26.79 6.41
CA SER A 436 -13.07 26.35 5.61
C SER A 436 -11.89 25.92 6.49
N GLY A 437 -10.86 25.36 5.86
CA GLY A 437 -9.61 25.01 6.51
C GLY A 437 -9.71 23.78 7.43
N PRO A 438 -8.81 23.68 8.43
CA PRO A 438 -8.73 22.51 9.32
C PRO A 438 -10.04 22.21 10.06
N LYS A 439 -10.77 23.25 10.49
CA LYS A 439 -12.06 23.08 11.19
C LYS A 439 -13.11 22.37 10.33
N LEU A 440 -13.13 22.65 9.02
CA LEU A 440 -14.01 21.94 8.10
C LEU A 440 -13.62 20.47 8.02
N LEU A 441 -12.32 20.17 7.87
CA LEU A 441 -11.82 18.80 7.79
C LEU A 441 -12.11 18.00 9.08
N GLU A 442 -11.93 18.61 10.25
CA GLU A 442 -12.30 18.03 11.55
C GLU A 442 -13.81 17.75 11.65
N ALA A 443 -14.65 18.70 11.22
CA ALA A 443 -16.10 18.51 11.17
C ALA A 443 -16.48 17.35 10.22
N CYS A 444 -15.85 17.27 9.05
CA CYS A 444 -16.03 16.17 8.10
C CYS A 444 -15.60 14.82 8.71
N ALA A 445 -14.47 14.78 9.43
CA ALA A 445 -13.96 13.57 10.09
C ALA A 445 -14.97 13.05 11.12
N TYR A 446 -15.51 13.96 11.93
CA TYR A 446 -16.56 13.66 12.89
C TYR A 446 -17.84 13.12 12.20
N GLN A 447 -18.29 13.74 11.11
CA GLN A 447 -19.46 13.22 10.38
C GLN A 447 -19.19 11.85 9.74
N ALA A 448 -17.98 11.58 9.25
CA ALA A 448 -17.64 10.28 8.67
C ALA A 448 -17.83 9.15 9.69
N ARG A 449 -17.36 9.37 10.92
CA ARG A 449 -17.53 8.44 12.04
C ARG A 449 -19.02 8.27 12.38
N ARG A 450 -19.76 9.38 12.51
CA ARG A 450 -21.19 9.35 12.84
C ARG A 450 -22.04 8.65 11.81
N VAL A 451 -21.79 8.86 10.52
CA VAL A 451 -22.53 8.19 9.43
C VAL A 451 -22.34 6.67 9.52
N ALA A 452 -21.11 6.21 9.79
CA ALA A 452 -20.83 4.79 9.97
C ALA A 452 -21.50 4.20 11.22
N GLU A 453 -21.50 4.95 12.32
CA GLU A 453 -22.06 4.51 13.61
C GLU A 453 -23.59 4.62 13.70
N ARG A 454 -24.24 5.57 13.01
CA ARG A 454 -25.71 5.68 13.01
C ARG A 454 -26.38 4.44 12.42
N ALA A 455 -25.71 3.76 11.47
CA ALA A 455 -26.12 2.42 11.00
C ALA A 455 -26.18 1.35 12.12
N MET A 456 -25.75 1.69 13.34
CA MET A 456 -25.62 0.78 14.47
C MET A 456 -26.48 1.09 15.70
N TRP A 457 -27.16 2.23 15.74
CA TRP A 457 -27.73 2.76 16.99
C TRP A 457 -28.74 1.80 17.65
N ASP A 458 -29.51 1.05 16.85
CA ASP A 458 -30.53 0.12 17.34
C ASP A 458 -29.98 -1.24 17.81
N ARG A 459 -28.66 -1.49 17.71
CA ARG A 459 -28.05 -2.81 17.99
C ARG A 459 -26.74 -2.69 18.79
N GLN A 460 -26.79 -1.97 19.91
CA GLN A 460 -25.67 -1.90 20.85
C GLN A 460 -25.35 -3.28 21.44
N GLY A 461 -24.07 -3.69 21.38
CA GLY A 461 -23.59 -4.96 21.97
C GLY A 461 -23.49 -6.15 21.02
N GLU A 462 -23.93 -6.03 19.75
CA GLU A 462 -23.75 -7.07 18.74
C GLU A 462 -22.45 -6.88 17.95
N LEU A 463 -21.70 -7.96 17.71
CA LEU A 463 -20.58 -7.94 16.77
C LEU A 463 -21.11 -7.71 15.34
N PRO A 464 -20.58 -6.73 14.60
CA PRO A 464 -21.05 -6.46 13.24
C PRO A 464 -20.68 -7.62 12.31
N GLY A 465 -21.64 -8.07 11.49
CA GLY A 465 -21.35 -8.95 10.36
C GLY A 465 -20.40 -8.30 9.32
N PRO A 466 -19.90 -9.06 8.34
CA PRO A 466 -18.82 -8.64 7.45
C PRO A 466 -19.10 -7.34 6.67
N GLU A 467 -20.32 -7.19 6.13
CA GLU A 467 -20.72 -5.96 5.43
C GLU A 467 -20.70 -4.74 6.35
N ARG A 468 -21.16 -4.91 7.60
CA ARG A 468 -21.22 -3.82 8.58
C ARG A 468 -19.84 -3.47 9.14
N ALA A 469 -18.98 -4.46 9.34
CA ALA A 469 -17.59 -4.24 9.72
C ALA A 469 -16.82 -3.46 8.63
N LEU A 470 -17.15 -3.66 7.36
CA LEU A 470 -16.61 -2.86 6.26
C LEU A 470 -17.01 -1.38 6.37
N GLU A 471 -18.29 -1.09 6.66
CA GLU A 471 -18.78 0.29 6.79
C GLU A 471 -18.11 1.05 7.96
N LEU A 472 -17.92 0.39 9.11
CA LEU A 472 -17.21 0.98 10.25
C LEU A 472 -15.73 1.23 9.96
N ARG A 473 -15.07 0.29 9.27
CA ARG A 473 -13.69 0.48 8.81
C ARG A 473 -13.59 1.64 7.85
N ALA A 474 -14.58 1.82 6.96
CA ALA A 474 -14.64 2.96 6.04
C ALA A 474 -14.79 4.29 6.80
N GLY A 475 -15.68 4.35 7.79
CA GLY A 475 -15.84 5.54 8.65
C GLY A 475 -14.57 5.90 9.39
N GLY A 476 -13.93 4.94 10.05
CA GLY A 476 -12.67 5.16 10.76
C GLY A 476 -11.48 5.48 9.84
N ALA A 477 -11.45 4.92 8.62
CA ALA A 477 -10.43 5.28 7.64
C ALA A 477 -10.60 6.72 7.13
N ALA A 478 -11.83 7.15 6.88
CA ALA A 478 -12.14 8.52 6.46
C ALA A 478 -11.84 9.54 7.55
N GLU A 479 -12.24 9.24 8.80
CA GLU A 479 -11.93 10.05 9.97
C GLU A 479 -10.42 10.28 10.11
N ARG A 480 -9.62 9.21 10.05
CA ARG A 480 -8.15 9.31 10.09
C ARG A 480 -7.60 10.15 8.95
N ALA A 481 -8.01 9.85 7.71
CA ALA A 481 -7.50 10.58 6.54
C ALA A 481 -7.84 12.08 6.59
N LEU A 482 -9.04 12.44 7.04
CA LEU A 482 -9.46 13.84 7.18
C LEU A 482 -8.73 14.54 8.33
N GLY A 483 -8.50 13.84 9.46
CA GLY A 483 -7.68 14.35 10.56
C GLY A 483 -6.23 14.60 10.13
N GLU A 484 -5.62 13.64 9.41
CA GLU A 484 -4.29 13.81 8.83
C GLU A 484 -4.23 15.04 7.90
N LEU A 485 -5.26 15.27 7.08
CA LEU A 485 -5.30 16.46 6.24
C LEU A 485 -5.45 17.76 7.06
N ALA A 486 -6.22 17.74 8.15
CA ALA A 486 -6.37 18.89 9.05
C ALA A 486 -5.03 19.25 9.72
N ASP A 487 -4.23 18.24 10.09
CA ASP A 487 -2.91 18.38 10.72
C ASP A 487 -1.86 19.10 9.84
N LEU A 488 -2.11 19.23 8.53
CA LEU A 488 -1.24 20.02 7.65
C LEU A 488 -1.44 21.52 7.85
N GLY A 489 -2.57 21.97 8.40
CA GLY A 489 -2.87 23.40 8.56
C GLY A 489 -3.05 24.17 7.25
N LEU A 490 -3.08 23.48 6.11
CA LEU A 490 -3.34 24.08 4.80
C LEU A 490 -4.82 24.47 4.70
N GLU A 491 -5.10 25.53 3.94
CA GLU A 491 -6.49 25.92 3.67
C GLU A 491 -7.24 24.79 2.95
N ALA A 492 -8.52 24.63 3.28
CA ALA A 492 -9.41 23.67 2.65
C ALA A 492 -10.68 24.42 2.26
N SER A 493 -10.98 24.46 0.97
CA SER A 493 -12.22 25.08 0.50
C SER A 493 -13.42 24.15 0.78
N PRO A 494 -14.61 24.74 0.98
CA PRO A 494 -15.88 24.00 1.02
C PRO A 494 -16.10 23.06 -0.18
#